data_AF-A0A2G4KF96-F1
#
_entry.id   AF-A0A2G4KF96-F1
#
_cell.length_a   1.000
_cell.length_b   1.000
_cell.length_c   1.000
_cell.angle_alpha   90.00
_cell.angle_beta   90.00
_cell.angle_gamma   90.00
#
_symmetry.space_group_name_H-M   'P 1'
#
loop_
_entity.id
_entity.type
_entity.pdbx_description
1 polymer ?
#
loop_
_entity_poly.entity_id
_entity_poly.type
_entity_poly.pdbx_seq_one_letter_code
_entity_poly.pdbx_strand_id
1 'polypeptide(L)' 'MALDAETQAFLNLSEAELAPWTAARAAEHGLTPPPEVLPNVIDNVALLQAQTRLFVDAMGEAAGQASEPFQP' A
#
# COMPACT_ATOMS: atom_id res chain seq x y z
N MET A 1 -2.77 13.62 13.53
CA MET A 1 -2.83 14.02 12.10
C MET A 1 -3.40 12.86 11.31
N ALA A 2 -4.14 13.12 10.24
CA ALA A 2 -4.70 12.06 9.41
C ALA A 2 -3.61 11.43 8.53
N LEU A 3 -3.81 10.18 8.10
CA LEU A 3 -3.00 9.58 7.04
C LEU A 3 -3.07 10.44 5.78
N ASP A 4 -2.01 10.40 4.97
CA ASP A 4 -2.06 10.99 3.65
C ASP A 4 -3.11 10.26 2.78
N ALA A 5 -3.61 10.97 1.76
CA ALA A 5 -4.73 10.50 0.95
C ALA A 5 -4.39 9.24 0.13
N GLU A 6 -3.12 9.05 -0.26
CA GLU A 6 -2.68 7.90 -1.05
C GLU A 6 -2.63 6.65 -0.19
N THR A 7 -2.05 6.74 1.01
CA THR A 7 -2.04 5.66 2.00
C THR A 7 -3.47 5.29 2.39
N GLN A 8 -4.35 6.26 2.66
CA GLN A 8 -5.74 5.98 3.01
C GLN A 8 -6.50 5.30 1.85
N ALA A 9 -6.29 5.74 0.61
CA ALA A 9 -6.92 5.12 -0.56
C ALA A 9 -6.44 3.68 -0.76
N PHE A 10 -5.13 3.42 -0.62
CA PHE A 10 -4.57 2.07 -0.68
C PHE A 10 -5.15 1.16 0.41
N LEU A 11 -5.24 1.65 1.65
CA LEU A 11 -5.79 0.88 2.77
C LEU A 11 -7.29 0.62 2.64
N ASN A 12 -8.01 1.38 1.81
CA ASN A 12 -9.44 1.22 1.59
C ASN A 12 -9.80 0.29 0.42
N LEU A 13 -8.81 -0.20 -0.35
CA LEU A 13 -9.07 -1.16 -1.41
C LEU A 13 -9.68 -2.45 -0.82
N SER A 14 -10.74 -2.91 -1.47
CA SER A 14 -11.27 -4.26 -1.29
C SER A 14 -10.40 -5.29 -2.01
N GLU A 15 -10.61 -6.57 -1.68
CA GLU A 15 -9.88 -7.68 -2.29
C GLU A 15 -10.05 -7.72 -3.82
N ALA A 16 -11.26 -7.42 -4.31
CA ALA A 16 -11.55 -7.36 -5.75
C ALA A 16 -10.85 -6.20 -6.47
N GLU A 17 -10.46 -5.15 -5.74
CA GLU A 17 -9.79 -3.97 -6.29
C GLU A 17 -8.26 -4.12 -6.32
N LEU A 18 -7.68 -5.05 -5.56
CA LEU A 18 -6.22 -5.22 -5.47
C LEU A 18 -5.59 -5.60 -6.81
N ALA A 19 -6.21 -6.49 -7.58
CA ALA A 19 -5.71 -6.90 -8.88
C ALA A 19 -5.66 -5.74 -9.90
N PRO A 20 -6.77 -5.03 -10.19
CA PRO A 20 -6.73 -3.89 -11.11
C PRO A 20 -5.88 -2.73 -10.59
N TRP A 21 -5.86 -2.49 -9.27
CA TRP A 21 -4.99 -1.48 -8.67
C TRP A 21 -3.50 -1.80 -8.89
N THR A 22 -3.09 -3.05 -8.65
CA THR A 22 -1.70 -3.49 -8.82
C THR A 22 -1.24 -3.32 -10.27
N ALA A 23 -2.09 -3.67 -11.24
CA ALA A 23 -1.78 -3.50 -12.66
C ALA A 23 -1.66 -2.01 -13.06
N ALA A 24 -2.58 -1.16 -12.59
CA ALA A 24 -2.53 0.28 -12.83
C ALA A 24 -1.26 0.89 -12.22
N ARG A 25 -0.94 0.53 -10.98
CA ARG A 25 0.26 1.03 -10.28
C ARG A 25 1.55 0.58 -10.95
N ALA A 26 1.63 -0.66 -11.41
CA ALA A 26 2.77 -1.13 -12.20
C ALA A 26 2.93 -0.31 -13.48
N ALA A 27 1.85 -0.04 -14.20
CA ALA A 27 1.88 0.74 -15.44
C ALA A 27 2.30 2.22 -15.20
N GLU A 28 1.87 2.84 -14.11
CA GLU A 28 2.33 4.19 -13.70
C GLU A 28 3.86 4.26 -13.53
N HIS A 29 4.48 3.16 -13.11
CA HIS A 29 5.93 3.03 -12.97
C HIS A 29 6.63 2.49 -14.23
N GLY A 30 5.92 2.33 -15.35
CA GLY A 30 6.48 1.78 -16.59
C GLY A 30 6.84 0.29 -16.49
N LEU A 31 6.23 -0.42 -15.54
CA LEU A 31 6.44 -1.85 -15.32
C LEU A 31 5.33 -2.66 -15.99
N THR A 32 5.73 -3.77 -16.62
CA THR A 32 4.81 -4.75 -17.19
C THR A 32 5.17 -6.12 -16.61
N PRO A 33 4.62 -6.49 -15.43
CA PRO A 33 4.90 -7.78 -14.82
C PRO A 33 4.52 -8.92 -15.77
N PRO A 34 5.37 -9.94 -15.95
CA PRO A 34 4.99 -11.13 -16.69
C PRO A 34 3.69 -11.76 -16.14
N PRO A 35 2.78 -12.25 -17.01
CA PRO A 35 1.50 -12.80 -16.56
C PRO A 35 1.62 -13.90 -15.51
N GLU A 36 2.69 -14.71 -15.58
CA GLU A 36 2.96 -15.81 -14.66
C GLU A 36 3.37 -15.35 -13.25
N VAL A 37 3.91 -14.13 -13.10
CA VAL A 37 4.28 -13.58 -11.77
C VAL A 37 3.22 -12.66 -11.19
N LEU A 38 2.31 -12.15 -12.03
CA LEU A 38 1.31 -11.17 -11.62
C LEU A 38 0.43 -11.63 -10.43
N PRO A 39 -0.03 -12.89 -10.34
CA PRO A 39 -0.75 -13.36 -9.15
C PRO A 39 0.05 -13.19 -7.86
N ASN A 40 1.33 -13.57 -7.86
CA ASN A 40 2.20 -13.44 -6.69
C ASN A 40 2.47 -11.98 -6.33
N VAL A 41 2.54 -11.09 -7.31
CA VAL A 41 2.68 -9.65 -7.06
C VAL A 41 1.42 -9.10 -6.37
N ILE A 42 0.24 -9.51 -6.83
CA ILE A 42 -1.04 -9.12 -6.22
C ILE A 42 -1.12 -9.62 -4.77
N ASP A 43 -0.74 -10.88 -4.52
CA ASP A 43 -0.71 -11.45 -3.15
C ASP A 43 0.24 -10.68 -2.24
N ASN A 44 1.42 -10.30 -2.73
CA ASN A 44 2.37 -9.49 -1.97
C ASN A 44 1.83 -8.09 -1.67
N VAL A 45 1.11 -7.47 -2.62
CA VAL A 45 0.44 -6.18 -2.40
C VAL A 45 -0.67 -6.31 -1.36
N ALA A 46 -1.44 -7.40 -1.40
CA ALA A 46 -2.46 -7.70 -0.38
C ALA A 46 -1.84 -7.86 1.01
N LEU A 47 -0.72 -8.59 1.11
CA LEU A 47 0.03 -8.75 2.35
C LEU A 47 0.55 -7.42 2.88
N LEU A 48 1.14 -6.59 2.00
CA LEU A 48 1.59 -5.25 2.35
C LEU A 48 0.43 -4.40 2.89
N GLN A 49 -0.74 -4.44 2.25
CA GLN A 49 -1.93 -3.73 2.73
C GLN A 49 -2.31 -4.16 4.15
N ALA A 50 -2.36 -5.47 4.41
CA ALA A 50 -2.70 -6.01 5.73
C ALA A 50 -1.68 -5.59 6.80
N GLN A 51 -0.39 -5.64 6.49
CA GLN A 51 0.68 -5.21 7.40
C GLN A 51 0.60 -3.71 7.69
N THR A 52 0.31 -2.88 6.68
CA THR A 52 0.13 -1.44 6.87
C THR A 52 -1.09 -1.15 7.73
N ARG A 53 -2.22 -1.86 7.56
CA ARG A 53 -3.38 -1.73 8.46
C ARG A 53 -2.99 -2.03 9.90
N LEU A 54 -2.33 -3.16 10.14
CA LEU A 54 -1.88 -3.55 11.48
C LEU A 54 -0.97 -2.49 12.11
N PHE A 55 -0.05 -1.93 11.33
CA PHE A 55 0.85 -0.88 11.79
C PHE A 55 0.10 0.42 12.14
N VAL A 56 -0.80 0.87 11.27
CA VAL A 56 -1.64 2.06 11.49
C VAL A 56 -2.49 1.89 12.75
N ASP A 57 -3.11 0.72 12.91
CA ASP A 57 -3.93 0.41 14.09
C ASP A 57 -3.09 0.44 15.37
N ALA A 58 -1.88 -0.12 15.33
CA ALA A 58 -0.96 -0.12 16.47
C ALA A 58 -0.46 1.29 16.84
N MET A 59 -0.32 2.18 15.85
CA MET A 59 0.10 3.56 16.05
C MET A 59 -1.02 4.47 16.58
N GLY A 60 -2.29 4.13 16.37
CA GLY A 60 -3.43 4.91 16.83
C GLY A 60 -3.39 6.37 16.33
N GLU A 61 -3.53 7.34 17.23
CA GLU A 61 -3.49 8.78 16.88
C GLU A 61 -2.14 9.24 16.28
N ALA A 62 -1.09 8.44 16.43
CA ALA A 62 0.24 8.73 15.89
C ALA A 62 0.42 8.30 14.43
N ALA A 63 -0.50 7.52 13.83
CA ALA A 63 -0.31 6.92 12.50
C ALA A 63 -0.09 7.92 11.34
N GLY A 64 -0.57 9.16 11.48
CA GLY A 64 -0.36 10.23 10.49
C GLY A 64 0.66 11.29 10.91
N GLN A 65 1.44 11.05 11.97
CA GLN A 65 2.47 11.99 12.39
C GLN A 65 3.69 11.89 11.47
N ALA A 66 4.29 13.04 11.15
CA ALA A 66 5.52 13.07 10.37
C ALA A 66 6.64 12.34 11.13
N SER A 67 7.44 11.57 10.42
CA SER A 67 8.65 10.98 11.00
C SER A 67 9.58 12.06 11.53
N GLU A 68 10.30 11.73 12.61
CA GLU A 68 11.32 12.64 13.11
C GLU A 68 12.38 12.89 12.03
N PRO A 69 12.82 14.15 11.85
CA PRO A 69 13.86 14.45 10.89
C PRO A 69 15.17 13.80 11.36
N PHE A 70 15.84 13.08 10.46
CA PHE A 70 17.16 12.56 10.72
C PHE A 70 18.16 13.70 10.98
N GLN A 71 18.89 13.63 12.09
CA GLN A 71 20.03 14.50 12.38
C GLN A 71 21.32 13.65 12.39
N PRO A 72 22.28 13.93 11.47
CA PRO A 72 23.54 13.19 11.36
C PRO A 72 24.50 13.44 12.54
#